data_AF-U6MZM8-F1
#
_entry.id   AF-U6MZM8-F1
#
_cell.length_a   1.000
_cell.length_b   1.000
_cell.length_c   1.000
_cell.angle_alpha   90.00
_cell.angle_beta   90.00
_cell.angle_gamma   90.00
#
_symmetry.space_group_name_H-M   'P 1'
#
loop_
_entity.id
_entity.type
_entity.pdbx_description
1 polymer ?
#
loop_
_entity_poly.entity_id
_entity_poly.type
_entity_poly.pdbx_seq_one_letter_code
_entity_poly.pdbx_strand_id
1 'polypeptide(L)'
;MSRFVKAYLKAKRLNHRQTPSPFTPKFLELSKEPSVPPPLRERQQPQRVDLAKHLNIKEGDLVEVLHGRDQNRRGIILKINHRRNTAIVEGCNLVSVLNNG
;
A
#
# COMPACT_ATOMS: atom_id res chain seq x y z
N MET A 1 -18.76 -14.01 -14.44
CA MET A 1 -19.27 -13.67 -13.08
C MET A 1 -18.67 -12.37 -12.56
N SER A 2 -19.52 -11.42 -12.16
CA SER A 2 -19.10 -10.12 -11.60
C SER A 2 -18.31 -10.25 -10.29
N ARG A 3 -17.48 -9.25 -9.97
CA ARG A 3 -16.70 -9.17 -8.71
C ARG A 3 -17.59 -9.31 -7.48
N PHE A 4 -18.79 -8.72 -7.52
CA PHE A 4 -19.79 -8.81 -6.45
C PHE A 4 -20.24 -10.24 -6.20
N VAL A 5 -20.54 -10.99 -7.27
CA VAL A 5 -20.96 -12.39 -7.15
C VAL A 5 -19.83 -13.26 -6.58
N LYS A 6 -18.58 -13.04 -7.00
CA LYS A 6 -17.42 -13.78 -6.45
C LYS A 6 -17.20 -13.49 -4.97
N ALA A 7 -17.30 -12.23 -4.55
CA ALA A 7 -17.17 -11.82 -3.14
C ALA A 7 -18.31 -12.37 -2.28
N TYR A 8 -19.55 -12.30 -2.76
CA TYR A 8 -20.72 -12.86 -2.11
C TYR A 8 -20.60 -14.38 -1.93
N LEU A 9 -20.23 -15.12 -2.98
CA LEU A 9 -20.02 -16.56 -2.91
C LEU A 9 -18.86 -16.94 -1.98
N LYS A 10 -17.80 -16.13 -1.93
CA LYS A 10 -16.66 -16.34 -1.01
C LYS A 10 -17.07 -16.11 0.44
N ALA A 11 -17.82 -15.05 0.73
CA ALA A 11 -18.38 -14.78 2.06
C ALA A 11 -19.34 -15.90 2.49
N LYS A 12 -20.23 -16.34 1.58
CA LYS A 12 -21.15 -17.45 1.81
C LYS A 12 -20.41 -18.76 2.13
N ARG A 13 -19.31 -19.07 1.43
CA ARG A 13 -18.46 -20.26 1.72
C ARG A 13 -17.68 -20.16 3.03
N LEU A 14 -17.24 -18.95 3.41
CA LEU A 14 -16.59 -18.72 4.71
C LEU A 14 -17.57 -18.92 5.86
N ASN A 15 -18.81 -18.41 5.71
CA ASN A 15 -19.89 -18.60 6.69
C ASN A 15 -20.35 -20.06 6.78
N HIS A 16 -20.22 -20.83 5.70
CA HIS A 16 -20.63 -22.24 5.66
C HIS A 16 -19.68 -23.19 6.42
N ARG A 17 -18.54 -22.72 6.94
CA ARG A 17 -17.46 -23.61 7.43
C ARG A 17 -17.29 -23.74 8.95
N GLN A 18 -18.13 -23.14 9.81
CA GLN A 18 -17.91 -23.29 11.27
C GLN A 18 -19.15 -23.56 12.14
N THR A 19 -20.34 -23.75 11.58
CA THR A 19 -21.47 -24.28 12.35
C THR A 19 -22.16 -25.40 11.58
N PRO A 20 -22.24 -26.63 12.13
CA PRO A 20 -23.15 -27.62 11.57
C PRO A 20 -24.58 -27.09 11.73
N SER A 21 -25.36 -27.14 10.64
CA SER A 21 -26.80 -26.94 10.73
C SER A 21 -27.44 -28.27 11.16
N PRO A 22 -28.30 -28.30 12.18
CA PRO A 22 -28.85 -27.16 12.92
C PRO A 22 -27.92 -26.61 14.01
N PHE A 23 -28.00 -25.29 14.25
CA PHE A 23 -27.29 -24.61 15.33
C PHE A 23 -27.74 -25.14 16.70
N THR A 24 -26.90 -25.94 17.36
CA THR A 24 -27.11 -26.37 18.74
C THR A 24 -26.30 -25.47 19.68
N PRO A 25 -26.92 -24.59 20.49
CA PRO A 25 -26.19 -23.82 21.48
C PRO A 25 -25.67 -24.77 22.56
N LYS A 26 -24.36 -25.04 22.57
CA LYS A 26 -23.74 -25.78 23.67
C LYS A 26 -23.39 -24.77 24.75
N PHE A 27 -24.27 -24.66 25.75
CA PHE A 27 -24.17 -23.73 26.88
C PHE A 27 -22.80 -23.74 27.60
N LEU A 28 -22.02 -24.82 27.45
CA LEU A 28 -20.69 -24.99 28.06
C LEU A 28 -19.51 -24.88 27.08
N GLU A 29 -19.75 -24.70 25.77
CA GLU A 29 -18.66 -24.56 24.78
C GLU A 29 -18.39 -23.08 24.50
N LEU A 30 -17.32 -22.56 25.11
CA LEU A 30 -16.76 -21.25 24.77
C LEU A 30 -16.24 -21.27 23.33
N SER A 31 -16.62 -20.27 22.53
CA SER A 31 -16.06 -20.11 21.19
C SER A 31 -14.55 -19.87 21.28
N LYS A 32 -13.77 -20.60 20.47
CA LYS A 32 -12.31 -20.38 20.33
C LYS A 32 -12.00 -19.23 19.36
N GLU A 33 -13.01 -18.44 19.02
CA GLU A 33 -12.84 -17.30 18.13
C GLU A 33 -12.06 -16.20 18.87
N PRO A 34 -11.13 -15.51 18.20
CA PRO A 34 -10.49 -14.35 18.80
C PRO A 34 -11.58 -13.31 19.11
N SER A 35 -11.61 -12.81 20.35
CA SER A 35 -12.55 -11.77 20.79
C SER A 35 -12.39 -10.46 20.01
N VAL A 36 -11.21 -10.25 19.41
CA VAL A 36 -10.90 -9.10 18.58
C VAL A 36 -11.03 -9.52 17.10
N PRO A 37 -12.02 -8.98 16.35
CA PRO A 37 -12.12 -9.24 14.93
C PRO A 37 -10.87 -8.70 14.19
N PRO A 38 -10.49 -9.29 13.05
CA PRO A 38 -9.41 -8.74 12.25
C PRO A 38 -9.71 -7.29 11.86
N PRO A 39 -8.69 -6.41 11.76
CA PRO A 39 -8.89 -5.00 11.47
C PRO A 39 -9.64 -4.83 10.15
N LEU A 40 -10.68 -3.98 10.16
CA LEU A 40 -11.45 -3.65 8.98
C LEU A 40 -10.52 -2.97 7.96
N ARG A 41 -10.28 -3.62 6.82
CA ARG A 41 -9.61 -2.97 5.69
C ARG A 41 -10.66 -2.20 4.90
N GLU A 42 -10.49 -0.89 4.79
CA GLU A 42 -11.33 -0.07 3.92
C GLU A 42 -11.35 -0.63 2.50
N ARG A 43 -12.54 -0.87 1.96
CA ARG A 43 -12.74 -1.54 0.67
C ARG A 43 -12.24 -0.73 -0.53
N GLN A 44 -11.92 0.55 -0.34
CA GLN A 44 -11.64 1.53 -1.41
C GLN A 44 -10.40 2.38 -1.10
N GLN A 45 -9.31 1.78 -0.61
CA GLN A 45 -8.04 2.50 -0.61
C GLN A 45 -7.73 2.94 -2.04
N PRO A 46 -7.34 4.22 -2.27
CA PRO A 46 -7.00 4.68 -3.59
C PRO A 46 -5.91 3.78 -4.17
N GLN A 47 -6.12 3.33 -5.40
CA GLN A 47 -5.17 2.47 -6.08
C GLN A 47 -3.83 3.21 -6.15
N ARG A 48 -2.73 2.51 -5.89
CA ARG A 48 -1.39 3.11 -6.02
C ARG A 48 -1.20 3.56 -7.46
N VAL A 49 -0.94 4.86 -7.63
CA VAL A 49 -0.69 5.49 -8.93
C VAL A 49 0.81 5.67 -9.11
N ASP A 50 1.32 5.24 -10.27
CA ASP A 50 2.72 5.48 -10.69
C ASP A 50 2.84 6.89 -11.26
N LEU A 51 3.33 7.83 -10.44
CA LEU A 51 3.34 9.25 -10.80
C LEU A 51 4.31 9.56 -11.94
N ALA A 52 5.44 8.85 -12.03
CA ALA A 52 6.40 9.06 -13.11
C ALA A 52 5.78 8.81 -14.49
N LYS A 53 4.93 7.78 -14.60
CA LYS A 53 4.19 7.51 -15.85
C LYS A 53 3.13 8.55 -16.16
N HIS A 54 2.42 9.05 -15.14
CA HIS A 54 1.36 10.06 -15.36
C HIS A 54 1.93 11.44 -15.69
N LEU A 55 3.11 11.76 -15.17
CA LEU A 55 3.80 13.03 -15.38
C LEU A 55 4.83 12.98 -16.52
N ASN A 56 4.98 11.84 -17.19
CA ASN A 56 5.96 11.61 -18.26
C ASN A 56 7.42 11.90 -17.87
N ILE A 57 7.78 11.59 -16.63
CA ILE A 57 9.14 11.78 -16.09
C ILE A 57 9.96 10.49 -16.28
N LYS A 58 11.21 10.63 -16.74
CA LYS A 58 12.15 9.53 -16.99
C LYS A 58 13.52 9.79 -16.36
N GLU A 59 14.30 8.71 -16.25
CA GLU A 59 15.72 8.81 -15.88
C GLU A 59 16.48 9.54 -16.99
N GLY A 60 17.34 10.49 -16.61
CA GLY A 60 18.03 11.40 -17.53
C GLY A 60 17.34 12.76 -17.74
N ASP A 61 16.11 12.95 -17.27
CA ASP A 61 15.42 14.24 -17.38
C ASP A 61 16.02 15.29 -16.43
N LEU A 62 16.06 16.54 -16.89
CA LEU A 62 16.39 17.71 -16.06
C LEU A 62 15.14 18.15 -15.29
N VAL A 63 15.24 18.19 -13.97
CA VAL A 63 14.14 18.58 -13.08
C VAL A 63 14.54 19.68 -12.11
N GLU A 64 13.54 20.39 -11.58
CA GLU A 64 13.69 21.44 -10.58
C GLU A 64 12.96 21.07 -9.28
N VAL A 65 13.61 21.30 -8.15
CA VAL A 65 13.03 21.05 -6.82
C VAL A 65 12.09 22.18 -6.44
N LEU A 66 10.79 21.88 -6.32
CA LEU A 66 9.77 22.89 -5.99
C LEU A 66 9.79 23.31 -4.52
N HIS A 67 10.04 22.37 -3.60
CA HIS A 67 10.00 22.60 -2.15
C HIS A 67 11.02 21.73 -1.41
N GLY A 68 11.55 22.23 -0.28
CA GLY A 68 12.50 21.53 0.58
C GLY A 68 13.82 22.30 0.77
N ARG A 69 14.83 21.65 1.35
CA ARG A 69 16.15 22.25 1.63
C ARG A 69 16.84 22.79 0.38
N ASP A 70 16.62 22.12 -0.75
CA ASP A 70 17.25 22.40 -2.03
C ASP A 70 16.28 23.03 -3.03
N GLN A 71 15.32 23.84 -2.56
CA GLN A 71 14.35 24.52 -3.41
C GLN A 71 15.02 25.35 -4.53
N ASN A 72 14.42 25.33 -5.72
CA ASN A 72 14.87 25.96 -6.96
C ASN A 72 16.20 25.42 -7.50
N ARG A 73 16.78 24.37 -6.89
CA ARG A 73 17.92 23.66 -7.49
C ARG A 73 17.44 22.76 -8.61
N ARG A 74 18.26 22.70 -9.66
CA ARG A 74 18.05 21.81 -10.81
C ARG A 74 19.07 20.68 -10.80
N GLY A 75 18.66 19.52 -11.29
CA GLY A 75 19.54 18.37 -11.43
C GLY A 75 18.94 17.32 -12.35
N ILE A 76 19.79 16.37 -12.74
CA ILE A 76 19.38 15.24 -13.59
C ILE A 76 18.85 14.11 -12.71
N ILE A 77 17.77 13.46 -13.14
CA ILE A 77 17.27 12.26 -12.48
C ILE A 77 18.20 11.08 -12.76
N LEU A 78 18.79 10.52 -11.70
CA LEU A 78 19.63 9.32 -11.78
C LEU A 78 18.80 8.04 -11.71
N LYS A 79 17.77 8.01 -10.86
CA LYS A 79 16.95 6.81 -10.66
C LYS A 79 15.56 7.13 -10.14
N ILE A 80 14.55 6.38 -10.60
CA ILE A 80 13.16 6.51 -10.14
C ILE A 80 12.69 5.25 -9.39
N ASN A 81 12.06 5.42 -8.23
CA ASN A 81 11.37 4.35 -7.52
C ASN A 81 9.84 4.47 -7.73
N HIS A 82 9.35 3.77 -8.75
CA HIS A 82 7.93 3.75 -9.14
C HIS A 82 6.97 3.25 -8.04
N ARG A 83 7.44 2.43 -7.10
CA ARG A 83 6.58 1.91 -6.02
C ARG A 83 6.33 2.93 -4.92
N ARG A 84 7.29 3.82 -4.70
CA ARG A 84 7.26 4.85 -3.65
C ARG A 84 7.04 6.26 -4.19
N ASN A 85 7.04 6.43 -5.51
CA ASN A 85 6.99 7.73 -6.19
C ASN A 85 8.08 8.69 -5.70
N THR A 86 9.31 8.18 -5.58
CA THR A 86 10.50 8.96 -5.19
C THR A 86 11.56 8.91 -6.28
N ALA A 87 12.27 10.02 -6.51
CA ALA A 87 13.39 10.09 -7.46
C ALA A 87 14.69 10.49 -6.76
N ILE A 88 15.81 9.98 -7.27
CA ILE A 88 17.16 10.39 -6.86
C ILE A 88 17.66 11.38 -7.91
N VAL A 89 17.96 12.60 -7.48
CA VAL A 89 18.40 13.70 -8.34
C VAL A 89 19.85 14.03 -7.99
N GLU A 90 20.67 14.21 -9.02
CA GLU A 90 22.08 14.58 -8.86
C GLU A 90 22.23 15.90 -8.08
N GLY A 91 23.15 15.93 -7.12
CA GLY A 91 23.49 17.14 -6.35
C GLY A 91 22.40 17.66 -5.42
N CYS A 92 21.27 16.97 -5.28
CA CYS A 92 20.13 17.37 -4.45
C CYS A 92 19.93 16.43 -3.26
N ASN A 93 19.48 17.00 -2.14
CA ASN A 93 19.17 16.34 -0.87
C ASN A 93 20.34 15.48 -0.34
N LEU A 94 21.56 16.01 -0.42
CA LEU A 94 22.77 15.33 0.04
C LEU A 94 22.81 15.26 1.57
N VAL A 95 23.19 14.08 2.09
CA VAL A 95 23.38 13.82 3.52
C VAL A 95 24.82 13.41 3.75
N SER A 96 25.54 14.13 4.62
CA SER A 96 26.87 13.75 5.05
C SER A 96 26.79 12.59 6.04
N VAL A 97 27.32 11.43 5.65
CA VAL A 97 27.49 10.31 6.57
C VAL A 97 28.86 10.46 7.22
N LEU A 98 28.88 10.71 8.53
CA LEU A 98 30.11 10.60 9.31
C LEU A 98 30.39 9.12 9.51
N ASN A 99 31.37 8.60 8.78
CA ASN A 99 31.89 7.26 9.04
C ASN A 99 32.71 7.34 10.32
N ASN A 100 32.10 6.95 11.44
CA ASN A 100 32.82 6.72 12.68
C ASN A 100 33.58 5.40 12.51
N GLY A 101 34.86 5.52 12.17
CA GLY A 101 35.82 4.40 12.14
C GLY A 101 36.19 3.93 13.53
#